data_AF-A0A9W4P832-F1
#
_entry.id   AF-A0A9W4P832-F1
#
_cell.length_a   1.000
_cell.length_b   1.000
_cell.length_c   1.000
_cell.angle_alpha   90.00
_cell.angle_beta   90.00
_cell.angle_gamma   90.00
#
_symmetry.space_group_name_H-M   'P 1'
#
loop_
_entity.id
_entity.type
_entity.pdbx_description
1 polymer ?
#
loop_
_entity_poly.entity_id
_entity_poly.type
_entity_poly.pdbx_seq_one_letter_code
_entity_poly.pdbx_strand_id
1 'polypeptide(L)'
;MTTSVHTQPPLPASESFPAEGSTNSKGMAIPMSFPGGPTPARVPQDVDASSSASAPSKDVPVISALVRQVKPTPHINTPGLRAKVSFMTSIETPNEETMVRSLHPSLASCEQVSVIEHGPVETPLWLVSASSAKNIKSTHAAGREIHVLPKHFVPPLSLAGVPVRYTTIKTIDPRTFLPPQHIKSIRDAFPGSVGAQVLLTGWLLVVFPEKKSLEACWAKGAPDEVGGLRVGYILASLHGTAEIVESGRGVSDMPGDFDQQAALGLRLRLPGGLEAITTVTHAFVRLADPRMSNRRKRLMDHILAAKEFLKRMRPPPRQAPQAGIIHSKRFANSPLDKEVWLGGTNTCIGTITVTYDRLSRHRLIPYPYGFQHDLSLVTGPKLPQLTNPPNTPRVTEWGPYEEALQGRPVFVHRYNVGTGSWYTYQGHGVATQAQQCIVHGTQYSWEERTRAHATALLWRTVRDTDSVQRASGSVLCLGELQHETARALLFQNFQGPLMASDHVEIDEKEDSPSFKGGFLLPQEIRDSRIITAKYVHPEDFRTPQRSSNSGVPMQQHGMTV
;
A
#
# COMPACT_ATOMS: atom_id res chain seq x y z
N MET A 1 -52.98 28.81 25.25
CA MET A 1 -53.05 27.37 24.88
C MET A 1 -51.76 27.03 24.15
N THR A 2 -50.89 26.14 24.61
CA THR A 2 -50.84 25.41 25.88
C THR A 2 -49.36 25.08 26.15
N THR A 3 -48.83 25.43 27.32
CA THR A 3 -47.44 25.15 27.70
C THR A 3 -47.26 23.69 28.11
N SER A 4 -46.10 23.11 27.79
CA SER A 4 -45.64 21.86 28.40
C SER A 4 -44.18 22.00 28.83
N VAL A 5 -43.96 21.95 30.13
CA VAL A 5 -42.65 22.01 30.79
C VAL A 5 -42.26 20.58 31.14
N HIS A 6 -41.04 20.13 30.79
CA HIS A 6 -40.51 18.87 31.30
C HIS A 6 -39.29 19.08 32.21
N THR A 7 -39.44 18.53 33.41
CA THR A 7 -38.52 18.59 34.55
C THR A 7 -37.35 17.61 34.43
N GLN A 8 -36.18 18.02 34.91
CA GLN A 8 -35.04 17.13 35.17
C GLN A 8 -35.22 16.34 36.49
N PRO A 9 -34.73 15.09 36.59
CA PRO A 9 -34.50 14.40 37.85
C PRO A 9 -33.10 14.72 38.44
N PRO A 10 -32.89 14.56 39.76
CA PRO A 10 -31.67 15.00 40.44
C PRO A 10 -30.51 13.97 40.42
N LEU A 11 -29.29 14.48 40.64
CA LEU A 11 -28.09 13.70 40.94
C LEU A 11 -28.11 13.18 42.39
N PRO A 12 -27.61 11.96 42.67
CA PRO A 12 -27.27 11.53 44.03
C PRO A 12 -25.86 12.02 44.44
N ALA A 13 -25.66 12.06 45.77
CA ALA A 13 -24.55 12.74 46.41
C ALA A 13 -23.19 12.01 46.34
N SER A 14 -22.16 12.78 46.64
CA SER A 14 -20.80 12.35 46.98
C SER A 14 -20.75 11.57 48.30
N GLU A 15 -20.04 10.44 48.33
CA GLU A 15 -19.52 9.86 49.57
C GLU A 15 -18.00 10.03 49.64
N SER A 16 -17.55 10.72 50.69
CA SER A 16 -16.16 10.84 51.13
C SER A 16 -16.00 10.07 52.44
N PHE A 17 -14.93 9.29 52.64
CA PHE A 17 -14.35 8.92 53.96
C PHE A 17 -13.07 8.04 53.76
N PRO A 18 -12.19 7.82 54.76
CA PRO A 18 -10.92 8.54 54.76
C PRO A 18 -9.67 7.63 54.71
N ALA A 19 -8.49 8.27 54.77
CA ALA A 19 -7.22 7.59 54.97
C ALA A 19 -6.95 7.32 56.46
N GLU A 20 -6.37 6.16 56.78
CA GLU A 20 -5.27 5.95 57.74
C GLU A 20 -4.87 4.46 57.76
N GLY A 21 -3.62 4.13 58.10
CA GLY A 21 -3.17 2.72 58.14
C GLY A 21 -1.68 2.46 57.98
N SER A 22 -0.84 3.17 58.74
CA SER A 22 0.60 2.86 58.84
C SER A 22 0.84 1.55 59.60
N THR A 23 1.72 0.68 59.08
CA THR A 23 2.57 -0.16 59.96
C THR A 23 3.92 -0.50 59.29
N ASN A 24 4.99 -0.35 60.06
CA ASN A 24 6.36 -0.76 59.69
C ASN A 24 6.53 -2.28 59.70
N SER A 25 7.47 -2.79 58.91
CA SER A 25 8.36 -3.86 59.38
C SER A 25 9.78 -3.70 58.79
N LYS A 26 10.79 -3.95 59.64
CA LYS A 26 12.23 -3.88 59.32
C LYS A 26 12.80 -5.30 59.18
N GLY A 27 13.92 -5.42 58.48
CA GLY A 27 14.83 -6.57 58.52
C GLY A 27 14.92 -7.31 57.18
N MET A 28 16.07 -7.87 56.77
CA MET A 28 17.43 -7.84 57.33
C MET A 28 18.43 -7.88 56.15
N ALA A 29 19.64 -7.35 56.35
CA ALA A 29 20.73 -7.48 55.39
C ALA A 29 21.68 -8.62 55.80
N ILE A 30 22.17 -9.41 54.83
CA ILE A 30 23.39 -10.20 54.95
C ILE A 30 24.15 -10.12 53.60
N PRO A 31 25.43 -9.72 53.57
CA PRO A 31 26.27 -9.76 52.38
C PRO A 31 27.07 -11.09 52.29
N MET A 32 27.56 -11.44 51.09
CA MET A 32 28.63 -12.42 50.91
C MET A 32 29.76 -11.84 50.05
N SER A 33 31.00 -12.25 50.34
CA SER A 33 32.23 -11.66 49.80
C SER A 33 33.37 -12.69 49.65
N PHE A 34 34.38 -12.33 48.83
CA PHE A 34 35.68 -13.01 48.56
C PHE A 34 35.65 -14.30 47.70
N PRO A 35 36.77 -14.76 47.07
CA PRO A 35 38.03 -14.11 46.60
C PRO A 35 38.25 -14.31 45.06
N GLY A 36 39.37 -13.98 44.37
CA GLY A 36 40.54 -13.16 44.71
C GLY A 36 41.88 -13.52 43.98
N GLY A 37 42.09 -13.10 42.71
CA GLY A 37 43.37 -13.19 41.96
C GLY A 37 43.50 -14.38 40.96
N PRO A 38 44.55 -14.46 40.09
CA PRO A 38 45.74 -13.60 39.99
C PRO A 38 46.02 -12.95 38.59
N THR A 39 47.01 -12.05 38.54
CA THR A 39 47.63 -11.44 37.34
C THR A 39 48.64 -12.38 36.67
N PRO A 40 48.94 -12.25 35.35
CA PRO A 40 49.97 -11.31 34.85
C PRO A 40 49.49 -10.58 33.55
N ALA A 41 50.25 -9.77 32.78
CA ALA A 41 51.67 -9.36 32.79
C ALA A 41 51.80 -7.85 32.41
N ARG A 42 52.91 -7.41 31.79
CA ARG A 42 53.10 -6.03 31.25
C ARG A 42 54.15 -6.01 30.11
N VAL A 43 54.13 -4.94 29.28
CA VAL A 43 55.17 -4.47 28.32
C VAL A 43 55.10 -5.12 26.90
N PRO A 44 55.38 -4.38 25.78
CA PRO A 44 55.70 -2.95 25.63
C PRO A 44 54.61 -2.12 24.91
N GLN A 45 54.83 -0.81 24.89
CA GLN A 45 54.17 0.15 23.99
C GLN A 45 54.79 0.01 22.58
N ASP A 46 53.96 0.14 21.55
CA ASP A 46 54.39 0.75 20.30
C ASP A 46 53.47 1.93 19.98
N VAL A 47 54.06 2.95 19.37
CA VAL A 47 53.47 4.27 19.19
C VAL A 47 53.10 4.44 17.73
N ASP A 48 51.81 4.53 17.42
CA ASP A 48 51.39 4.99 16.10
C ASP A 48 50.23 5.98 16.19
N ALA A 49 50.47 7.17 15.64
CA ALA A 49 49.54 8.27 15.67
C ALA A 49 48.63 8.21 14.44
N SER A 50 47.33 8.02 14.65
CA SER A 50 46.31 8.38 13.67
C SER A 50 45.21 9.17 14.36
N SER A 51 44.96 10.39 13.88
CA SER A 51 44.14 11.36 14.58
C SER A 51 42.64 11.10 14.36
N SER A 52 41.98 10.45 15.33
CA SER A 52 40.53 10.35 15.36
C SER A 52 39.90 11.68 15.79
N ALA A 53 39.74 12.62 14.86
CA ALA A 53 38.95 13.82 15.09
C ALA A 53 37.46 13.45 15.16
N SER A 54 36.99 13.10 16.37
CA SER A 54 35.58 12.88 16.64
C SER A 54 34.81 14.20 16.47
N ALA A 55 34.16 14.38 15.32
CA ALA A 55 33.25 15.50 15.12
C ALA A 55 32.11 15.41 16.15
N PRO A 56 31.76 16.50 16.85
CA PRO A 56 30.66 16.47 17.81
C PRO A 56 29.35 16.25 17.06
N SER A 57 28.61 15.20 17.40
CA SER A 57 27.24 15.01 16.95
C SER A 57 26.37 16.14 17.49
N LYS A 58 26.14 17.15 16.64
CA LYS A 58 25.12 18.16 16.92
C LYS A 58 23.78 17.47 16.79
N ASP A 59 23.17 17.14 17.93
CA ASP A 59 21.74 16.92 18.04
C ASP A 59 21.02 18.23 17.70
N VAL A 60 20.91 18.52 16.40
CA VAL A 60 20.07 19.60 15.89
C VAL A 60 18.63 19.18 16.19
N PRO A 61 17.85 19.98 16.94
CA PRO A 61 16.45 19.65 17.16
C PRO A 61 15.74 19.57 15.80
N VAL A 62 15.12 18.42 15.51
CA VAL A 62 14.43 18.19 14.24
C VAL A 62 13.22 19.12 14.19
N ILE A 63 13.35 20.21 13.44
CA ILE A 63 12.29 21.19 13.21
C ILE A 63 11.21 20.51 12.35
N SER A 64 9.95 20.57 12.75
CA SER A 64 8.82 20.03 11.98
C SER A 64 8.82 20.62 10.55
N ALA A 65 8.48 19.79 9.55
CA ALA A 65 8.59 20.17 8.13
C ALA A 65 7.86 21.49 7.83
N LEU A 66 8.58 22.51 7.37
CA LEU A 66 8.02 23.83 7.05
C LEU A 66 7.16 23.71 5.79
N VAL A 67 5.93 24.21 5.84
CA VAL A 67 5.04 24.29 4.67
C VAL A 67 4.85 25.75 4.31
N ARG A 68 5.44 26.14 3.17
CA ARG A 68 5.46 27.53 2.69
C ARG A 68 4.57 27.64 1.45
N GLN A 69 3.46 28.37 1.57
CA GLN A 69 2.56 28.59 0.43
C GLN A 69 3.23 29.46 -0.64
N VAL A 70 3.20 29.02 -1.91
CA VAL A 70 3.74 29.78 -3.04
C VAL A 70 2.59 30.37 -3.84
N LYS A 71 2.46 31.70 -3.80
CA LYS A 71 1.44 32.43 -4.56
C LYS A 71 1.85 32.49 -6.05
N PRO A 72 0.92 32.33 -6.99
CA PRO A 72 1.20 32.57 -8.40
C PRO A 72 1.39 34.07 -8.66
N THR A 73 2.30 34.43 -9.57
CA THR A 73 2.44 35.81 -10.04
C THR A 73 1.43 36.06 -11.17
N PRO A 74 0.50 37.01 -11.03
CA PRO A 74 -0.42 37.35 -12.09
C PRO A 74 0.33 37.99 -13.27
N HIS A 75 -0.25 37.90 -14.47
CA HIS A 75 0.23 38.52 -15.73
C HIS A 75 1.54 37.99 -16.34
N ILE A 76 2.31 37.12 -15.67
CA ILE A 76 3.40 36.38 -16.34
C ILE A 76 2.78 35.24 -17.16
N ASN A 77 2.69 35.39 -18.49
CA ASN A 77 2.15 34.34 -19.37
C ASN A 77 2.66 34.38 -20.83
N THR A 78 3.97 34.52 -21.04
CA THR A 78 4.55 34.46 -22.40
C THR A 78 4.87 33.01 -22.82
N PRO A 79 4.73 32.65 -24.11
CA PRO A 79 5.05 31.30 -24.60
C PRO A 79 6.49 30.86 -24.28
N GLY A 80 7.46 31.77 -24.40
CA GLY A 80 8.87 31.47 -24.13
C GLY A 80 9.15 31.12 -22.66
N LEU A 81 8.49 31.79 -21.72
CA LEU A 81 8.63 31.45 -20.29
C LEU A 81 7.94 30.13 -19.94
N ARG A 82 6.77 29.82 -20.55
CA ARG A 82 6.13 28.50 -20.41
C ARG A 82 7.02 27.38 -20.94
N ALA A 83 7.69 27.60 -22.08
CA ALA A 83 8.65 26.66 -22.63
C ALA A 83 9.84 26.48 -21.67
N LYS A 84 10.46 27.58 -21.21
CA LYS A 84 11.56 27.53 -20.21
C LYS A 84 11.17 26.68 -19.00
N VAL A 85 10.04 27.00 -18.35
CA VAL A 85 9.55 26.28 -17.16
C VAL A 85 9.24 24.80 -17.43
N SER A 86 8.76 24.45 -18.63
CA SER A 86 8.45 23.04 -18.97
C SER A 86 9.71 22.18 -19.18
N PHE A 87 10.86 22.80 -19.45
CA PHE A 87 12.15 22.12 -19.61
C PHE A 87 13.11 22.32 -18.42
N MET A 88 12.71 23.04 -17.38
CA MET A 88 13.52 23.18 -16.16
C MET A 88 13.65 21.84 -15.44
N THR A 89 14.85 21.57 -14.93
CA THR A 89 15.21 20.36 -14.17
C THR A 89 15.64 20.67 -12.73
N SER A 90 15.78 21.94 -12.38
CA SER A 90 16.12 22.44 -11.04
C SER A 90 15.42 23.78 -10.77
N ILE A 91 15.46 24.22 -9.50
CA ILE A 91 15.03 25.55 -9.05
C ILE A 91 16.12 26.07 -8.11
N GLU A 92 16.77 27.16 -8.49
CA GLU A 92 17.90 27.73 -7.73
C GLU A 92 17.49 28.99 -6.96
N THR A 93 16.44 29.69 -7.41
CA THR A 93 15.98 30.95 -6.81
C THR A 93 14.49 30.97 -6.44
N PRO A 94 14.06 31.77 -5.44
CA PRO A 94 12.64 31.97 -5.13
C PRO A 94 11.83 32.58 -6.29
N ASN A 95 12.47 33.36 -7.15
CA ASN A 95 11.84 33.92 -8.36
C ASN A 95 11.52 32.81 -9.38
N GLU A 96 12.43 31.85 -9.56
CA GLU A 96 12.19 30.67 -10.39
C GLU A 96 11.11 29.77 -9.80
N GLU A 97 11.10 29.59 -8.48
CA GLU A 97 10.05 28.84 -7.80
C GLU A 97 8.66 29.44 -8.07
N THR A 98 8.55 30.77 -7.95
CA THR A 98 7.32 31.50 -8.24
C THR A 98 6.95 31.43 -9.73
N MET A 99 7.94 31.46 -10.63
CA MET A 99 7.74 31.29 -12.07
C MET A 99 7.25 29.88 -12.42
N VAL A 100 7.82 28.83 -11.82
CA VAL A 100 7.40 27.42 -11.97
C VAL A 100 5.98 27.23 -11.44
N ARG A 101 5.67 27.74 -10.24
CA ARG A 101 4.32 27.77 -9.65
C ARG A 101 3.26 28.37 -10.59
N SER A 102 3.64 29.40 -11.35
CA SER A 102 2.72 30.20 -12.17
C SER A 102 2.55 29.65 -13.59
N LEU A 103 3.58 29.00 -14.15
CA LEU A 103 3.63 28.63 -15.57
C LEU A 103 3.67 27.12 -15.82
N HIS A 104 4.05 26.30 -14.83
CA HIS A 104 4.22 24.86 -15.05
C HIS A 104 2.86 24.20 -15.31
N PRO A 105 2.69 23.36 -16.37
CA PRO A 105 1.38 22.82 -16.76
C PRO A 105 0.63 22.01 -15.69
N SER A 106 1.34 21.53 -14.66
CA SER A 106 0.77 20.77 -13.53
C SER A 106 0.53 21.59 -12.26
N LEU A 107 1.00 22.85 -12.20
CA LEU A 107 0.88 23.72 -11.01
C LEU A 107 0.08 24.99 -11.29
N ALA A 108 0.14 25.54 -12.51
CA ALA A 108 -0.49 26.83 -12.85
C ALA A 108 -1.99 26.88 -12.51
N SER A 109 -2.73 25.79 -12.79
CA SER A 109 -4.15 25.63 -12.51
C SER A 109 -4.48 25.06 -11.12
N CYS A 110 -3.48 24.79 -10.27
CA CYS A 110 -3.73 24.45 -8.87
C CYS A 110 -4.04 25.72 -8.08
N GLU A 111 -5.09 25.70 -7.24
CA GLU A 111 -5.47 26.84 -6.40
C GLU A 111 -4.44 27.05 -5.29
N GLN A 112 -4.15 25.97 -4.57
CA GLN A 112 -3.23 25.95 -3.44
C GLN A 112 -2.04 25.06 -3.77
N VAL A 113 -0.87 25.69 -3.80
CA VAL A 113 0.43 25.04 -3.94
C VAL A 113 1.34 25.59 -2.85
N SER A 114 2.04 24.69 -2.17
CA SER A 114 3.07 25.00 -1.19
C SER A 114 4.35 24.26 -1.54
N VAL A 115 5.45 24.66 -0.95
CA VAL A 115 6.68 23.87 -0.90
C VAL A 115 6.86 23.35 0.52
N ILE A 116 7.32 22.12 0.64
CA ILE A 116 7.72 21.50 1.90
C ILE A 116 9.24 21.54 1.99
N GLU A 117 9.76 22.12 3.07
CA GLU A 117 11.18 22.35 3.29
C GLU A 117 11.56 21.91 4.72
N HIS A 118 12.79 21.43 4.89
CA HIS A 118 13.35 21.06 6.20
C HIS A 118 12.66 19.88 6.92
N GLY A 119 13.17 19.59 8.13
CA GLY A 119 12.69 18.50 8.98
C GLY A 119 12.97 17.14 8.33
N PRO A 120 11.98 16.23 8.24
CA PRO A 120 12.13 14.95 7.55
C PRO A 120 12.34 15.03 6.01
N VAL A 121 12.32 16.23 5.42
CA VAL A 121 12.36 16.42 3.96
C VAL A 121 13.69 17.03 3.55
N GLU A 122 14.62 16.20 3.08
CA GLU A 122 15.94 16.64 2.60
C GLU A 122 15.84 17.50 1.33
N THR A 123 15.04 17.06 0.35
CA THR A 123 14.84 17.71 -0.94
C THR A 123 13.47 18.40 -0.99
N PRO A 124 13.38 19.71 -1.29
CA PRO A 124 12.10 20.41 -1.30
C PRO A 124 11.07 19.79 -2.25
N LEU A 125 9.87 19.53 -1.74
CA LEU A 125 8.77 18.91 -2.49
C LEU A 125 7.67 19.93 -2.77
N TRP A 126 7.02 19.85 -3.93
CA TRP A 126 5.77 20.56 -4.15
C TRP A 126 4.63 19.84 -3.43
N LEU A 127 3.77 20.59 -2.77
CA LEU A 127 2.54 20.11 -2.13
C LEU A 127 1.33 20.81 -2.73
N VAL A 128 0.36 20.06 -3.21
CA VAL A 128 -0.92 20.59 -3.70
C VAL A 128 -2.09 20.00 -2.91
N SER A 129 -3.20 20.75 -2.83
CA SER A 129 -4.43 20.25 -2.23
C SER A 129 -5.02 19.09 -3.04
N ALA A 130 -5.71 18.16 -2.37
CA ALA A 130 -6.52 17.14 -3.07
C ALA A 130 -7.47 17.77 -4.11
N SER A 131 -8.11 18.91 -3.79
CA SER A 131 -8.98 19.66 -4.72
C SER A 131 -8.31 20.00 -6.07
N SER A 132 -6.99 20.21 -6.06
CA SER A 132 -6.22 20.56 -7.25
C SER A 132 -5.64 19.34 -7.98
N ALA A 133 -5.74 18.13 -7.45
CA ALA A 133 -5.01 16.97 -7.97
C ALA A 133 -5.41 16.58 -9.41
N LYS A 134 -6.67 16.80 -9.80
CA LYS A 134 -7.15 16.61 -11.19
C LYS A 134 -6.51 17.55 -12.22
N ASN A 135 -5.81 18.59 -11.77
CA ASN A 135 -5.10 19.55 -12.62
C ASN A 135 -3.61 19.17 -12.84
N ILE A 136 -3.10 18.14 -12.15
CA ILE A 136 -1.74 17.65 -12.29
C ILE A 136 -1.61 16.87 -13.60
N LYS A 137 -0.53 17.11 -14.35
CA LYS A 137 -0.24 16.47 -15.66
C LYS A 137 1.13 15.79 -15.71
N SER A 138 1.85 15.77 -14.58
CA SER A 138 3.21 15.28 -14.40
C SER A 138 3.43 15.01 -12.92
N THR A 139 4.22 13.98 -12.57
CA THR A 139 4.63 13.73 -11.19
C THR A 139 5.67 14.73 -10.68
N HIS A 140 6.29 15.52 -11.57
CA HIS A 140 7.37 16.46 -11.25
C HIS A 140 7.16 17.84 -11.88
N ALA A 141 7.71 18.87 -11.25
CA ALA A 141 7.83 20.24 -11.78
C ALA A 141 9.22 20.81 -11.43
N ALA A 142 10.02 21.13 -12.44
CA ALA A 142 11.38 21.66 -12.29
C ALA A 142 12.26 20.83 -11.33
N GLY A 143 12.31 19.51 -11.58
CA GLY A 143 13.07 18.53 -10.78
C GLY A 143 12.45 18.12 -9.45
N ARG A 144 11.47 18.86 -8.92
CA ARG A 144 10.82 18.55 -7.63
C ARG A 144 9.55 17.71 -7.82
N GLU A 145 9.38 16.70 -6.96
CA GLU A 145 8.19 15.85 -6.86
C GLU A 145 6.93 16.65 -6.49
N ILE A 146 5.77 16.36 -7.12
CA ILE A 146 4.47 17.03 -6.86
C ILE A 146 3.53 16.14 -6.04
N HIS A 147 3.61 16.26 -4.71
CA HIS A 147 2.77 15.53 -3.78
C HIS A 147 1.39 16.15 -3.63
N VAL A 148 0.36 15.31 -3.54
CA VAL A 148 -1.00 15.69 -3.17
C VAL A 148 -1.18 15.46 -1.68
N LEU A 149 -1.66 16.44 -0.92
CA LEU A 149 -2.12 16.19 0.45
C LEU A 149 -3.55 15.64 0.41
N PRO A 150 -3.81 14.40 0.87
CA PRO A 150 -5.16 13.85 0.91
C PRO A 150 -6.09 14.72 1.77
N LYS A 151 -7.36 14.80 1.37
CA LYS A 151 -8.39 15.43 2.21
C LYS A 151 -8.53 14.61 3.49
N HIS A 152 -8.39 15.28 4.62
CA HIS A 152 -8.41 14.69 5.95
C HIS A 152 -9.27 15.53 6.89
N PHE A 153 -9.73 14.89 7.95
CA PHE A 153 -10.36 15.55 9.09
C PHE A 153 -9.28 16.08 10.03
N VAL A 154 -9.59 17.20 10.67
CA VAL A 154 -8.84 17.76 11.80
C VAL A 154 -9.74 17.73 13.05
N PRO A 155 -9.19 17.68 14.28
CA PRO A 155 -10.00 17.72 15.49
C PRO A 155 -10.86 19.00 15.53
N PRO A 156 -12.09 18.94 16.06
CA PRO A 156 -12.97 20.10 16.12
C PRO A 156 -12.36 21.19 17.02
N LEU A 157 -12.41 22.43 16.56
CA LEU A 157 -12.04 23.64 17.31
C LEU A 157 -13.09 23.92 18.41
N SER A 158 -13.10 23.09 19.45
CA SER A 158 -13.91 23.28 20.65
C SER A 158 -13.33 24.43 21.49
N LEU A 159 -14.19 25.21 22.14
CA LEU A 159 -13.78 26.28 23.09
C LEU A 159 -12.95 25.77 24.29
N ALA A 160 -13.01 24.46 24.57
CA ALA A 160 -12.20 23.80 25.61
C ALA A 160 -11.00 23.03 25.02
N GLY A 161 -10.79 23.09 23.70
CA GLY A 161 -9.87 22.23 22.96
C GLY A 161 -10.31 20.75 22.89
N VAL A 162 -9.52 19.95 22.19
CA VAL A 162 -9.45 18.50 22.39
C VAL A 162 -8.27 18.24 23.33
N PRO A 163 -8.37 17.38 24.37
CA PRO A 163 -7.24 17.14 25.26
C PRO A 163 -6.03 16.63 24.49
N VAL A 164 -4.93 17.38 24.50
CA VAL A 164 -3.71 16.98 23.78
C VAL A 164 -3.07 15.81 24.52
N ARG A 165 -2.76 14.73 23.78
CA ARG A 165 -2.01 13.59 24.31
C ARG A 165 -0.61 13.59 23.71
N TYR A 166 0.40 13.57 24.55
CA TYR A 166 1.78 13.43 24.10
C TYR A 166 2.12 11.97 23.77
N THR A 167 2.85 11.78 22.68
CA THR A 167 3.51 10.51 22.34
C THR A 167 4.95 10.50 22.84
N THR A 168 5.49 9.33 23.14
CA THR A 168 6.92 9.17 23.48
C THR A 168 7.82 9.06 22.25
N ILE A 169 7.25 9.07 21.03
CA ILE A 169 8.01 9.00 19.78
C ILE A 169 8.65 10.37 19.51
N LYS A 170 9.98 10.45 19.62
CA LYS A 170 10.76 11.68 19.41
C LYS A 170 10.80 12.12 17.94
N THR A 171 11.05 11.19 17.03
CA THR A 171 11.29 11.48 15.60
C THR A 171 10.84 10.32 14.73
N ILE A 172 10.25 10.63 13.58
CA ILE A 172 9.96 9.70 12.49
C ILE A 172 10.54 10.27 11.19
N ASP A 173 11.37 9.50 10.52
CA ASP A 173 11.74 9.75 9.12
C ASP A 173 10.71 9.04 8.20
N PRO A 174 9.90 9.76 7.41
CA PRO A 174 8.92 9.19 6.50
C PRO A 174 9.53 8.48 5.29
N ARG A 175 10.83 8.69 4.99
CA ARG A 175 11.60 7.94 3.99
C ARG A 175 12.11 6.59 4.54
N THR A 176 11.73 6.21 5.77
CA THR A 176 12.03 4.89 6.35
C THR A 176 10.76 4.17 6.83
N PHE A 177 10.84 2.84 6.96
CA PHE A 177 9.76 2.08 7.59
C PHE A 177 9.75 2.27 9.10
N LEU A 178 8.56 2.41 9.68
CA LEU A 178 8.39 2.53 11.12
C LEU A 178 8.87 1.25 11.84
N PRO A 179 9.75 1.38 12.85
CA PRO A 179 10.05 0.28 13.76
C PRO A 179 8.77 -0.25 14.45
N PRO A 180 8.65 -1.56 14.73
CA PRO A 180 7.46 -2.15 15.36
C PRO A 180 7.02 -1.48 16.67
N GLN A 181 7.98 -0.93 17.43
CA GLN A 181 7.73 -0.16 18.65
C GLN A 181 7.03 1.19 18.39
N HIS A 182 7.34 1.87 17.28
CA HIS A 182 6.64 3.09 16.87
C HIS A 182 5.23 2.75 16.39
N ILE A 183 5.06 1.70 15.57
CA ILE A 183 3.72 1.23 15.12
C ILE A 183 2.83 0.90 16.33
N LYS A 184 3.37 0.18 17.33
CA LYS A 184 2.66 -0.10 18.58
C LYS A 184 2.25 1.21 19.30
N SER A 185 3.19 2.14 19.47
CA SER A 185 2.96 3.39 20.21
C SER A 185 1.95 4.31 19.50
N ILE A 186 1.96 4.36 18.17
CA ILE A 186 0.94 5.08 17.36
C ILE A 186 -0.43 4.44 17.59
N ARG A 187 -0.57 3.12 17.42
CA ARG A 187 -1.84 2.43 17.63
C ARG A 187 -2.39 2.62 19.05
N ASP A 188 -1.52 2.57 20.05
CA ASP A 188 -1.91 2.73 21.46
C ASP A 188 -2.28 4.21 21.77
N ALA A 189 -1.73 5.19 21.04
CA ALA A 189 -2.10 6.61 21.12
C ALA A 189 -3.46 6.95 20.45
N PHE A 190 -3.85 6.21 19.39
CA PHE A 190 -5.09 6.43 18.62
C PHE A 190 -6.10 5.27 18.75
N PRO A 191 -6.73 5.06 19.92
CA PRO A 191 -7.61 3.93 20.15
C PRO A 191 -8.83 3.91 19.20
N GLY A 192 -9.08 2.76 18.55
CA GLY A 192 -10.20 2.56 17.62
C GLY A 192 -9.86 2.81 16.14
N SER A 193 -8.62 3.19 15.85
CA SER A 193 -8.06 3.24 14.50
C SER A 193 -7.74 1.83 13.96
N VAL A 194 -7.68 1.69 12.63
CA VAL A 194 -7.35 0.44 11.91
C VAL A 194 -6.00 0.50 11.16
N GLY A 195 -5.39 1.69 11.11
CA GLY A 195 -4.06 1.87 10.52
C GLY A 195 -3.58 3.32 10.59
N ALA A 196 -2.42 3.57 9.99
CA ALA A 196 -1.92 4.92 9.74
C ALA A 196 -1.13 4.97 8.43
N GLN A 197 -1.11 6.13 7.78
CA GLN A 197 -0.26 6.44 6.63
C GLN A 197 0.80 7.46 7.05
N VAL A 198 2.07 7.17 6.76
CA VAL A 198 3.18 8.11 6.93
C VAL A 198 3.54 8.64 5.55
N LEU A 199 3.25 9.92 5.30
CA LEU A 199 3.48 10.56 4.01
C LEU A 199 4.85 11.26 3.97
N LEU A 200 5.51 11.24 2.82
CA LEU A 200 6.77 11.97 2.59
C LEU A 200 6.62 13.49 2.79
N THR A 201 5.39 14.00 2.89
CA THR A 201 5.02 15.40 3.11
C THR A 201 5.06 15.84 4.59
N GLY A 202 5.58 14.99 5.49
CA GLY A 202 5.63 15.29 6.93
C GLY A 202 4.28 15.16 7.64
N TRP A 203 3.44 14.22 7.19
CA TRP A 203 2.10 13.97 7.74
C TRP A 203 1.93 12.52 8.18
N LEU A 204 1.28 12.33 9.33
CA LEU A 204 0.76 11.06 9.81
C LEU A 204 -0.78 11.09 9.70
N LEU A 205 -1.34 10.38 8.72
CA LEU A 205 -2.79 10.26 8.57
C LEU A 205 -3.30 8.99 9.26
N VAL A 206 -4.03 9.15 10.36
CA VAL A 206 -4.57 8.02 11.13
C VAL A 206 -5.89 7.54 10.52
N VAL A 207 -5.99 6.23 10.25
CA VAL A 207 -7.12 5.62 9.54
C VAL A 207 -8.13 5.06 10.52
N PHE A 208 -9.39 5.51 10.44
CA PHE A 208 -10.50 5.04 11.27
C PHE A 208 -11.59 4.32 10.45
N PRO A 209 -12.23 3.26 10.97
CA PRO A 209 -13.20 2.46 10.21
C PRO A 209 -14.57 3.14 10.07
N GLU A 210 -14.97 3.97 11.05
CA GLU A 210 -16.19 4.77 11.01
C GLU A 210 -15.97 6.08 11.78
N LYS A 211 -16.67 7.15 11.38
CA LYS A 211 -16.60 8.48 12.00
C LYS A 211 -16.79 8.45 13.52
N LYS A 212 -17.71 7.61 14.00
CA LYS A 212 -17.96 7.38 15.43
C LYS A 212 -16.71 6.94 16.20
N SER A 213 -15.84 6.13 15.60
CA SER A 213 -14.58 5.69 16.22
C SER A 213 -13.55 6.81 16.29
N LEU A 214 -13.51 7.67 15.27
CA LEU A 214 -12.69 8.89 15.25
C LEU A 214 -13.13 9.88 16.34
N GLU A 215 -14.44 10.18 16.41
CA GLU A 215 -15.03 11.04 17.44
C GLU A 215 -14.79 10.49 18.86
N ALA A 216 -14.91 9.17 19.05
CA ALA A 216 -14.60 8.51 20.32
C ALA A 216 -13.10 8.50 20.67
N CYS A 217 -12.21 8.65 19.68
CA CYS A 217 -10.78 8.88 19.91
C CYS A 217 -10.55 10.34 20.35
N TRP A 218 -11.09 11.33 19.63
CA TRP A 218 -10.99 12.74 20.00
C TRP A 218 -11.59 13.04 21.38
N ALA A 219 -12.71 12.43 21.76
CA ALA A 219 -13.32 12.57 23.08
C ALA A 219 -12.40 12.10 24.23
N LYS A 220 -11.42 11.23 23.94
CA LYS A 220 -10.39 10.79 24.90
C LYS A 220 -9.14 11.67 24.88
N GLY A 221 -9.03 12.58 23.92
CA GLY A 221 -7.83 13.31 23.58
C GLY A 221 -6.97 12.60 22.54
N ALA A 222 -6.18 13.37 21.78
CA ALA A 222 -5.30 12.86 20.74
C ALA A 222 -4.05 13.77 20.56
N PRO A 223 -2.92 13.24 20.05
CA PRO A 223 -1.80 14.05 19.61
C PRO A 223 -2.14 14.95 18.42
N ASP A 224 -1.53 16.13 18.39
CA ASP A 224 -1.44 17.08 17.27
C ASP A 224 -0.21 16.80 16.39
N GLU A 225 0.92 16.44 17.01
CA GLU A 225 2.12 15.95 16.34
C GLU A 225 2.58 14.58 16.88
N VAL A 226 3.21 13.78 16.02
CA VAL A 226 3.82 12.49 16.36
C VAL A 226 5.19 12.38 15.70
N GLY A 227 6.27 12.43 16.49
CA GLY A 227 7.64 12.30 15.98
C GLY A 227 8.04 13.37 14.96
N GLY A 228 7.52 14.60 15.09
CA GLY A 228 7.74 15.70 14.13
C GLY A 228 6.85 15.64 12.88
N LEU A 229 5.91 14.70 12.80
CA LEU A 229 4.87 14.64 11.76
C LEU A 229 3.57 15.27 12.26
N ARG A 230 2.92 16.08 11.42
CA ARG A 230 1.57 16.60 11.69
C ARG A 230 0.53 15.48 11.63
N VAL A 231 -0.39 15.45 12.58
CA VAL A 231 -1.46 14.44 12.63
C VAL A 231 -2.68 14.91 11.85
N GLY A 232 -3.11 14.10 10.88
CA GLY A 232 -4.42 14.19 10.23
C GLY A 232 -5.21 12.90 10.42
N TYR A 233 -6.50 12.93 10.11
CA TYR A 233 -7.39 11.78 10.30
C TYR A 233 -8.16 11.47 9.01
N ILE A 234 -8.22 10.20 8.62
CA ILE A 234 -8.98 9.76 7.43
C ILE A 234 -9.89 8.57 7.78
N LEU A 235 -10.98 8.42 7.05
CA LEU A 235 -11.85 7.25 7.15
C LEU A 235 -11.42 6.16 6.16
N ALA A 236 -11.61 4.90 6.54
CA ALA A 236 -11.26 3.73 5.75
C ALA A 236 -12.16 3.60 4.51
N SER A 237 -11.77 4.26 3.42
CA SER A 237 -12.38 4.17 2.08
C SER A 237 -11.50 3.39 1.10
N LEU A 238 -10.70 2.44 1.61
CA LEU A 238 -9.89 1.56 0.78
C LEU A 238 -10.81 0.60 0.03
N HIS A 239 -10.85 0.78 -1.29
CA HIS A 239 -11.50 -0.15 -2.19
C HIS A 239 -10.45 -1.18 -2.62
N GLY A 240 -10.83 -2.45 -2.60
CA GLY A 240 -10.05 -3.44 -3.34
C GLY A 240 -10.08 -3.09 -4.83
N THR A 241 -9.05 -3.46 -5.59
CA THR A 241 -9.09 -3.39 -7.06
C THR A 241 -10.05 -4.47 -7.58
N ALA A 242 -11.35 -4.31 -7.34
CA ALA A 242 -12.32 -5.41 -7.33
C ALA A 242 -13.44 -5.26 -8.38
N GLU A 243 -13.58 -4.09 -9.00
CA GLU A 243 -14.64 -3.80 -9.98
C GLU A 243 -14.20 -4.09 -11.42
N ILE A 244 -15.15 -4.28 -12.34
CA ILE A 244 -14.97 -5.15 -13.51
C ILE A 244 -14.80 -4.34 -14.82
N VAL A 245 -13.59 -4.29 -15.40
CA VAL A 245 -13.29 -3.75 -16.75
C VAL A 245 -12.49 -4.70 -17.64
N GLU A 246 -13.01 -4.96 -18.84
CA GLU A 246 -12.41 -5.81 -19.87
C GLU A 246 -11.00 -5.35 -20.26
N SER A 247 -9.96 -6.03 -19.76
CA SER A 247 -8.57 -5.76 -20.15
C SER A 247 -7.76 -7.04 -20.37
N GLY A 248 -8.01 -7.67 -21.53
CA GLY A 248 -7.06 -8.53 -22.26
C GLY A 248 -6.55 -9.76 -21.52
N ARG A 249 -7.23 -10.90 -21.72
CA ARG A 249 -6.91 -12.23 -21.18
C ARG A 249 -6.24 -12.24 -19.79
N GLY A 250 -6.82 -11.47 -18.86
CA GLY A 250 -6.73 -11.81 -17.44
C GLY A 250 -7.27 -13.22 -17.18
N VAL A 251 -7.13 -13.73 -15.96
CA VAL A 251 -7.52 -15.07 -15.57
C VAL A 251 -8.88 -15.12 -14.88
N SER A 252 -9.62 -16.22 -15.04
CA SER A 252 -10.85 -16.54 -14.30
C SER A 252 -10.67 -17.85 -13.51
N ASP A 253 -11.52 -18.10 -12.51
CA ASP A 253 -11.62 -19.40 -11.83
C ASP A 253 -12.50 -20.42 -12.59
N MET A 254 -13.06 -20.03 -13.76
CA MET A 254 -13.88 -20.88 -14.62
C MET A 254 -13.39 -20.94 -16.09
N PRO A 255 -13.55 -22.09 -16.79
CA PRO A 255 -13.19 -22.22 -18.20
C PRO A 255 -14.14 -21.44 -19.12
N GLY A 256 -13.58 -20.77 -20.14
CA GLY A 256 -14.35 -20.08 -21.18
C GLY A 256 -14.96 -18.74 -20.76
N ASP A 257 -14.80 -18.36 -19.49
CA ASP A 257 -15.36 -17.16 -18.90
C ASP A 257 -14.63 -15.89 -19.38
N PHE A 258 -15.42 -14.87 -19.77
CA PHE A 258 -14.92 -13.56 -20.21
C PHE A 258 -14.81 -12.56 -19.06
N ASP A 259 -15.45 -12.83 -17.91
CA ASP A 259 -15.28 -12.08 -16.66
C ASP A 259 -13.91 -12.40 -16.04
N GLN A 260 -12.86 -11.80 -16.61
CA GLN A 260 -11.50 -11.94 -16.10
C GLN A 260 -11.44 -11.40 -14.67
N GLN A 261 -11.16 -12.27 -13.71
CA GLN A 261 -11.18 -11.98 -12.28
C GLN A 261 -9.87 -11.35 -11.79
N ALA A 262 -8.73 -11.65 -12.43
CA ALA A 262 -7.41 -11.06 -12.12
C ALA A 262 -6.53 -10.86 -13.35
N ALA A 263 -5.57 -9.93 -13.26
CA ALA A 263 -4.38 -9.96 -14.11
C ALA A 263 -3.26 -10.75 -13.44
N LEU A 264 -2.46 -11.46 -14.24
CA LEU A 264 -1.25 -12.14 -13.77
C LEU A 264 -0.14 -11.13 -13.49
N GLY A 265 0.63 -11.37 -12.43
CA GLY A 265 1.80 -10.58 -12.05
C GLY A 265 3.08 -11.06 -12.73
N LEU A 266 4.03 -11.56 -11.94
CA LEU A 266 5.34 -12.04 -12.41
C LEU A 266 5.42 -13.56 -12.41
N ARG A 267 6.18 -14.13 -13.35
CA ARG A 267 6.61 -15.53 -13.30
C ARG A 267 7.90 -15.59 -12.50
N LEU A 268 7.93 -16.46 -11.50
CA LEU A 268 9.00 -16.59 -10.53
C LEU A 268 9.52 -18.03 -10.51
N ARG A 269 10.81 -18.19 -10.20
CA ARG A 269 11.39 -19.45 -9.72
C ARG A 269 11.72 -19.30 -8.25
N LEU A 270 10.98 -19.99 -7.40
CA LEU A 270 11.16 -19.96 -5.94
C LEU A 270 12.48 -20.63 -5.53
N PRO A 271 12.98 -20.35 -4.31
CA PRO A 271 13.97 -21.21 -3.67
C PRO A 271 13.53 -22.69 -3.71
N GLY A 272 14.41 -23.58 -4.19
CA GLY A 272 14.05 -24.98 -4.48
C GLY A 272 13.62 -25.26 -5.92
N GLY A 273 13.54 -24.25 -6.79
CA GLY A 273 13.41 -24.43 -8.25
C GLY A 273 11.98 -24.55 -8.78
N LEU A 274 10.96 -24.56 -7.91
CA LEU A 274 9.55 -24.54 -8.30
C LEU A 274 9.22 -23.24 -9.05
N GLU A 275 8.59 -23.36 -10.22
CA GLU A 275 8.10 -22.21 -10.97
C GLU A 275 6.63 -21.92 -10.69
N ALA A 276 6.32 -20.64 -10.54
CA ALA A 276 4.97 -20.14 -10.29
C ALA A 276 4.73 -18.83 -11.06
N ILE A 277 3.47 -18.43 -11.19
CA ILE A 277 3.07 -17.06 -11.57
C ILE A 277 2.31 -16.44 -10.41
N THR A 278 2.64 -15.21 -10.04
CA THR A 278 1.93 -14.48 -8.99
C THR A 278 0.56 -14.01 -9.49
N THR A 279 -0.41 -14.03 -8.59
CA THR A 279 -1.73 -13.44 -8.79
C THR A 279 -2.23 -12.90 -7.46
N VAL A 280 -3.18 -11.97 -7.49
CA VAL A 280 -3.72 -11.40 -6.25
C VAL A 280 -4.73 -12.36 -5.61
N THR A 281 -4.71 -12.46 -4.29
CA THR A 281 -5.58 -13.40 -3.56
C THR A 281 -7.05 -13.01 -3.69
N HIS A 282 -7.37 -11.72 -3.67
CA HIS A 282 -8.74 -11.22 -3.59
C HIS A 282 -9.63 -11.60 -4.77
N ALA A 283 -9.05 -11.82 -5.96
CA ALA A 283 -9.78 -12.28 -7.14
C ALA A 283 -10.35 -13.70 -6.98
N PHE A 284 -9.70 -14.54 -6.18
CA PHE A 284 -10.05 -15.96 -6.01
C PHE A 284 -10.84 -16.24 -4.73
N VAL A 285 -11.23 -15.21 -3.99
CA VAL A 285 -12.02 -15.30 -2.76
C VAL A 285 -13.24 -14.38 -2.83
N ARG A 286 -14.23 -14.65 -2.00
CA ARG A 286 -15.44 -13.83 -1.89
C ARG A 286 -15.09 -12.44 -1.36
N LEU A 287 -15.34 -11.44 -2.20
CA LEU A 287 -15.21 -10.01 -1.91
C LEU A 287 -16.27 -9.51 -0.91
N ALA A 288 -16.08 -8.29 -0.40
CA ALA A 288 -17.14 -7.57 0.30
C ALA A 288 -18.30 -7.36 -0.67
N ASP A 289 -19.53 -7.59 -0.20
CA ASP A 289 -20.67 -6.87 -0.78
C ASP A 289 -20.56 -5.41 -0.27
N PRO A 290 -20.32 -4.41 -1.13
CA PRO A 290 -20.23 -3.01 -0.70
C PRO A 290 -21.55 -2.50 -0.09
N ARG A 291 -22.68 -3.12 -0.46
CA ARG A 291 -24.02 -2.82 0.08
C ARG A 291 -24.26 -3.49 1.45
N MET A 292 -23.27 -4.18 2.02
CA MET A 292 -23.41 -4.89 3.28
C MET A 292 -23.52 -3.92 4.47
N SER A 293 -24.70 -3.91 5.12
CA SER A 293 -25.00 -3.00 6.22
C SER A 293 -24.04 -3.15 7.42
N ASN A 294 -23.76 -2.04 8.10
CA ASN A 294 -22.86 -1.99 9.25
C ASN A 294 -23.28 -2.92 10.41
N ARG A 295 -24.58 -3.25 10.54
CA ARG A 295 -25.08 -4.26 11.48
C ARG A 295 -24.54 -5.65 11.15
N ARG A 296 -24.49 -6.01 9.86
CA ARG A 296 -23.98 -7.31 9.40
C ARG A 296 -22.46 -7.40 9.56
N LYS A 297 -21.73 -6.30 9.30
CA LYS A 297 -20.28 -6.19 9.60
C LYS A 297 -19.99 -6.46 11.08
N ARG A 298 -20.63 -5.73 12.01
CA ARG A 298 -20.46 -5.93 13.47
C ARG A 298 -20.84 -7.34 13.96
N LEU A 299 -21.87 -7.95 13.38
CA LEU A 299 -22.24 -9.34 13.68
C LEU A 299 -21.13 -10.32 13.25
N MET A 300 -20.51 -10.10 12.09
CA MET A 300 -19.38 -10.90 11.62
C MET A 300 -18.18 -10.77 12.55
N ASP A 301 -17.84 -9.55 12.99
CA ASP A 301 -16.78 -9.32 13.97
C ASP A 301 -17.04 -10.12 15.27
N HIS A 302 -18.27 -10.07 15.78
CA HIS A 302 -18.64 -10.80 16.99
C HIS A 302 -18.51 -12.32 16.83
N ILE A 303 -18.99 -12.89 15.71
CA ILE A 303 -18.86 -14.33 15.41
C ILE A 303 -17.38 -14.74 15.31
N LEU A 304 -16.54 -13.93 14.67
CA LEU A 304 -15.10 -14.19 14.58
C LEU A 304 -14.44 -14.18 15.97
N ALA A 305 -14.87 -13.27 16.85
CA ALA A 305 -14.29 -13.14 18.20
C ALA A 305 -14.61 -14.35 19.07
N ALA A 306 -15.88 -14.78 19.05
CA ALA A 306 -16.34 -15.99 19.72
C ALA A 306 -15.61 -17.24 19.22
N LYS A 307 -15.37 -17.37 17.90
CA LYS A 307 -14.65 -18.54 17.36
C LYS A 307 -13.17 -18.58 17.73
N GLU A 308 -12.48 -17.45 17.79
CA GLU A 308 -11.07 -17.46 18.19
C GLU A 308 -10.90 -17.70 19.69
N PHE A 309 -11.83 -17.21 20.51
CA PHE A 309 -11.96 -17.62 21.91
C PHE A 309 -12.14 -19.15 22.01
N LEU A 310 -13.08 -19.74 21.25
CA LEU A 310 -13.26 -21.20 21.20
C LEU A 310 -12.05 -21.97 20.67
N LYS A 311 -11.20 -21.39 19.79
CA LYS A 311 -9.94 -22.02 19.40
C LYS A 311 -8.92 -22.04 20.54
N ARG A 312 -8.80 -20.97 21.34
CA ARG A 312 -7.93 -20.93 22.53
C ARG A 312 -8.36 -21.94 23.60
N MET A 313 -9.65 -22.26 23.65
CA MET A 313 -10.21 -23.30 24.52
C MET A 313 -10.03 -24.73 23.98
N ARG A 314 -9.48 -24.93 22.77
CA ARG A 314 -9.12 -26.28 22.31
C ARG A 314 -7.79 -26.70 22.95
N PRO A 315 -7.69 -27.93 23.48
CA PRO A 315 -6.40 -28.45 23.92
C PRO A 315 -5.42 -28.48 22.73
N PRO A 316 -4.09 -28.33 22.97
CA PRO A 316 -3.10 -28.44 21.92
C PRO A 316 -3.27 -29.79 21.19
N PRO A 317 -3.12 -29.83 19.85
CA PRO A 317 -3.35 -31.05 19.09
C PRO A 317 -2.37 -32.14 19.57
N ARG A 318 -2.92 -33.28 20.00
CA ARG A 318 -2.11 -34.46 20.30
C ARG A 318 -1.32 -34.83 19.05
N GLN A 319 0.00 -34.98 19.19
CA GLN A 319 0.89 -35.41 18.11
C GLN A 319 0.60 -36.88 17.77
N ALA A 320 -0.40 -37.12 16.92
CA ALA A 320 -0.67 -38.40 16.31
C ALA A 320 -0.25 -38.33 14.83
N PRO A 321 0.59 -39.25 14.33
CA PRO A 321 0.95 -39.30 12.91
C PRO A 321 -0.22 -39.86 12.11
N GLN A 322 -1.20 -39.01 11.79
CA GLN A 322 -2.25 -39.34 10.83
C GLN A 322 -1.89 -38.78 9.46
N ALA A 323 -1.36 -39.67 8.60
CA ALA A 323 -1.33 -39.49 7.16
C ALA A 323 -2.78 -39.54 6.62
N GLY A 324 -3.53 -38.47 6.84
CA GLY A 324 -4.88 -38.28 6.32
C GLY A 324 -4.86 -37.29 5.17
N ILE A 325 -5.18 -37.75 3.96
CA ILE A 325 -5.43 -36.86 2.81
C ILE A 325 -6.69 -36.05 3.13
N ILE A 326 -6.51 -34.81 3.57
CA ILE A 326 -7.62 -33.89 3.78
C ILE A 326 -8.09 -33.39 2.41
N HIS A 327 -9.03 -34.10 1.80
CA HIS A 327 -9.78 -33.53 0.69
C HIS A 327 -10.46 -32.23 1.15
N SER A 328 -10.06 -31.11 0.57
CA SER A 328 -10.57 -29.77 0.86
C SER A 328 -12.03 -29.65 0.38
N LYS A 329 -12.96 -30.12 1.21
CA LYS A 329 -14.40 -29.87 1.03
C LYS A 329 -14.59 -28.37 0.75
N ARG A 330 -15.25 -28.04 -0.39
CA ARG A 330 -15.50 -26.71 -1.02
C ARG A 330 -16.22 -25.64 -0.14
N PHE A 331 -15.90 -25.55 1.15
CA PHE A 331 -16.62 -24.75 2.14
C PHE A 331 -15.81 -23.60 2.75
N ALA A 332 -14.50 -23.52 2.51
CA ALA A 332 -13.67 -22.38 2.92
C ALA A 332 -13.70 -21.25 1.88
N ASN A 333 -13.51 -19.99 2.33
CA ASN A 333 -13.21 -18.87 1.43
C ASN A 333 -11.70 -18.84 1.15
N SER A 334 -11.25 -19.82 0.36
CA SER A 334 -9.84 -20.14 0.13
C SER A 334 -9.53 -20.00 -1.37
N PRO A 335 -8.38 -19.39 -1.74
CA PRO A 335 -7.89 -19.42 -3.10
C PRO A 335 -7.22 -20.76 -3.42
N LEU A 336 -6.69 -21.48 -2.41
CA LEU A 336 -5.99 -22.76 -2.59
C LEU A 336 -6.87 -23.81 -3.27
N ASP A 337 -6.23 -24.65 -4.06
CA ASP A 337 -6.80 -25.72 -4.90
C ASP A 337 -7.72 -25.22 -6.04
N LYS A 338 -7.90 -23.90 -6.22
CA LYS A 338 -8.60 -23.37 -7.38
C LYS A 338 -7.77 -23.50 -8.65
N GLU A 339 -8.41 -23.95 -9.71
CA GLU A 339 -7.87 -23.88 -11.08
C GLU A 339 -7.89 -22.43 -11.56
N VAL A 340 -6.88 -22.07 -12.35
CA VAL A 340 -6.73 -20.75 -12.93
C VAL A 340 -6.75 -20.89 -14.45
N TRP A 341 -7.73 -20.24 -15.07
CA TRP A 341 -8.01 -20.32 -16.49
C TRP A 341 -7.65 -19.01 -17.17
N LEU A 342 -7.03 -19.08 -18.35
CA LEU A 342 -6.79 -17.90 -19.18
C LEU A 342 -8.15 -17.41 -19.75
N GLY A 343 -8.56 -16.20 -19.37
CA GLY A 343 -9.90 -15.67 -19.64
C GLY A 343 -10.24 -15.55 -21.13
N GLY A 344 -11.50 -15.77 -21.45
CA GLY A 344 -12.00 -15.96 -22.81
C GLY A 344 -11.47 -17.24 -23.48
N THR A 345 -10.94 -18.21 -22.72
CA THR A 345 -10.44 -19.49 -23.25
C THR A 345 -10.71 -20.67 -22.32
N ASN A 346 -10.62 -21.88 -22.85
CA ASN A 346 -10.62 -23.13 -22.10
C ASN A 346 -9.20 -23.60 -21.74
N THR A 347 -8.25 -22.68 -21.58
CA THR A 347 -6.84 -23.00 -21.25
C THR A 347 -6.60 -22.85 -19.75
N CYS A 348 -6.61 -23.96 -19.00
CA CYS A 348 -6.11 -23.98 -17.64
C CYS A 348 -4.59 -23.79 -17.65
N ILE A 349 -4.09 -22.78 -16.93
CA ILE A 349 -2.66 -22.47 -16.82
C ILE A 349 -2.00 -23.13 -15.59
N GLY A 350 -2.80 -23.49 -14.58
CA GLY A 350 -2.34 -24.13 -13.35
C GLY A 350 -3.38 -24.05 -12.24
N THR A 351 -2.96 -24.36 -11.02
CA THR A 351 -3.75 -24.24 -9.79
C THR A 351 -3.06 -23.34 -8.78
N ILE A 352 -3.84 -22.71 -7.89
CA ILE A 352 -3.29 -21.96 -6.76
C ILE A 352 -2.85 -22.94 -5.68
N THR A 353 -1.55 -23.05 -5.45
CA THR A 353 -0.95 -23.98 -4.48
C THR A 353 -0.38 -23.29 -3.25
N VAL A 354 -0.09 -21.98 -3.33
CA VAL A 354 0.37 -21.17 -2.20
C VAL A 354 -0.43 -19.88 -2.15
N THR A 355 -0.73 -19.43 -0.93
CA THR A 355 -1.21 -18.08 -0.64
C THR A 355 -0.54 -17.59 0.63
N TYR A 356 -0.12 -16.33 0.64
CA TYR A 356 0.57 -15.71 1.77
C TYR A 356 -0.40 -15.03 2.73
N ASP A 357 -1.68 -14.98 2.39
CA ASP A 357 -2.71 -14.43 3.26
C ASP A 357 -3.18 -15.46 4.29
N ARG A 358 -3.47 -14.97 5.49
CA ARG A 358 -4.05 -15.79 6.56
C ARG A 358 -5.47 -16.16 6.18
N LEU A 359 -5.62 -17.33 5.57
CA LEU A 359 -6.92 -17.91 5.26
C LEU A 359 -7.75 -18.15 6.51
N SER A 360 -8.52 -17.14 6.89
CA SER A 360 -9.58 -17.32 7.87
C SER A 360 -10.51 -18.40 7.32
N ARG A 361 -10.79 -19.45 8.11
CA ARG A 361 -11.77 -20.49 7.75
C ARG A 361 -13.22 -19.97 7.75
N HIS A 362 -13.39 -18.66 7.59
CA HIS A 362 -14.62 -17.93 7.77
C HIS A 362 -15.05 -17.31 6.44
N ARG A 363 -16.18 -17.79 5.90
CA ARG A 363 -16.82 -17.34 4.66
C ARG A 363 -17.24 -15.85 4.61
N LEU A 364 -16.86 -15.06 5.63
CA LEU A 364 -17.42 -13.76 5.91
C LEU A 364 -16.38 -12.65 5.97
N ILE A 365 -15.07 -12.91 6.17
CA ILE A 365 -14.08 -11.83 6.11
C ILE A 365 -13.88 -11.44 4.64
N PRO A 366 -14.13 -10.18 4.26
CA PRO A 366 -13.95 -9.73 2.89
C PRO A 366 -12.67 -8.91 2.70
N TYR A 367 -12.12 -8.98 1.48
CA TYR A 367 -11.06 -8.08 1.03
C TYR A 367 -11.50 -6.59 1.15
N PRO A 368 -10.62 -5.65 1.56
CA PRO A 368 -9.20 -5.79 1.94
C PRO A 368 -8.93 -6.23 3.38
N TYR A 369 -9.95 -6.41 4.21
CA TYR A 369 -9.78 -6.66 5.64
C TYR A 369 -9.26 -8.09 5.93
N GLY A 370 -8.23 -8.21 6.76
CA GLY A 370 -7.65 -9.50 7.16
C GLY A 370 -6.68 -10.14 6.16
N PHE A 371 -6.46 -9.53 4.99
CA PHE A 371 -5.39 -9.89 4.05
C PHE A 371 -4.11 -9.16 4.45
N GLN A 372 -2.97 -9.82 4.30
CA GLN A 372 -1.65 -9.32 4.75
C GLN A 372 -0.72 -8.98 3.58
N HIS A 373 -0.86 -9.72 2.48
CA HIS A 373 -0.06 -9.56 1.27
C HIS A 373 -0.92 -9.50 0.01
N ASP A 374 -2.14 -10.02 0.05
CA ASP A 374 -3.02 -10.18 -1.11
C ASP A 374 -2.29 -10.86 -2.28
N LEU A 375 -1.57 -11.95 -1.95
CA LEU A 375 -0.66 -12.63 -2.87
C LEU A 375 -0.84 -14.14 -2.84
N SER A 376 -1.07 -14.71 -4.01
CA SER A 376 -1.20 -16.15 -4.27
C SER A 376 -0.32 -16.57 -5.44
N LEU A 377 0.08 -17.85 -5.47
CA LEU A 377 0.94 -18.43 -6.50
C LEU A 377 0.20 -19.50 -7.29
N VAL A 378 0.17 -19.31 -8.61
CA VAL A 378 -0.33 -20.28 -9.59
C VAL A 378 0.83 -21.16 -10.03
N THR A 379 0.72 -22.47 -9.86
CA THR A 379 1.71 -23.45 -10.32
C THR A 379 1.07 -24.43 -11.29
N GLY A 380 1.80 -24.88 -12.31
CA GLY A 380 1.30 -25.88 -13.25
C GLY A 380 2.33 -26.28 -14.30
N PRO A 381 2.08 -27.39 -15.03
CA PRO A 381 2.99 -27.86 -16.08
C PRO A 381 2.99 -26.98 -17.33
N LYS A 382 2.05 -26.03 -17.44
CA LYS A 382 1.82 -25.19 -18.63
C LYS A 382 1.71 -23.69 -18.29
N LEU A 383 2.51 -23.23 -17.32
CA LEU A 383 2.58 -21.80 -17.01
C LEU A 383 2.98 -21.00 -18.26
N PRO A 384 2.21 -19.98 -18.67
CA PRO A 384 2.53 -19.18 -19.85
C PRO A 384 3.84 -18.40 -19.67
N GLN A 385 4.44 -17.99 -20.79
CA GLN A 385 5.50 -17.00 -20.76
C GLN A 385 4.88 -15.60 -20.61
N LEU A 386 5.55 -14.76 -19.83
CA LEU A 386 5.21 -13.35 -19.69
C LEU A 386 6.19 -12.52 -20.52
N THR A 387 5.67 -11.59 -21.29
CA THR A 387 6.45 -10.65 -22.10
C THR A 387 6.39 -9.26 -21.50
N ASN A 388 7.54 -8.58 -21.48
CA ASN A 388 7.57 -7.15 -21.18
C ASN A 388 6.90 -6.39 -22.34
N PRO A 389 6.15 -5.30 -22.05
CA PRO A 389 5.76 -4.30 -23.02
C PRO A 389 6.90 -3.84 -23.93
N PRO A 390 6.64 -3.57 -25.23
CA PRO A 390 7.62 -2.94 -26.11
C PRO A 390 8.10 -1.60 -25.54
N ASN A 391 9.38 -1.29 -25.74
CA ASN A 391 10.03 -0.04 -25.31
C ASN A 391 9.93 0.22 -23.80
N THR A 392 10.00 -0.82 -22.96
CA THR A 392 10.09 -0.70 -21.50
C THR A 392 11.26 -1.48 -20.92
N PRO A 393 11.78 -1.10 -19.74
CA PRO A 393 12.89 -1.82 -19.11
C PRO A 393 12.48 -3.26 -18.76
N ARG A 394 13.37 -4.22 -19.01
CA ARG A 394 13.18 -5.62 -18.58
C ARG A 394 13.35 -5.71 -17.07
N VAL A 395 12.31 -6.12 -16.36
CA VAL A 395 12.41 -6.41 -14.93
C VAL A 395 13.17 -7.73 -14.74
N THR A 396 14.30 -7.70 -14.03
CA THR A 396 15.22 -8.86 -13.95
C THR A 396 15.46 -9.40 -12.53
N GLU A 397 15.27 -8.57 -11.53
CA GLU A 397 15.58 -8.85 -10.12
C GLU A 397 14.66 -8.05 -9.18
N TRP A 398 14.76 -8.28 -7.88
CA TRP A 398 14.04 -7.52 -6.86
C TRP A 398 14.87 -6.33 -6.36
N GLY A 399 14.22 -5.20 -6.13
CA GLY A 399 14.83 -3.99 -5.59
C GLY A 399 14.56 -3.83 -4.08
N PRO A 400 15.43 -3.13 -3.34
CA PRO A 400 15.14 -2.72 -1.98
C PRO A 400 14.05 -1.65 -1.95
N TYR A 401 13.15 -1.75 -0.97
CA TYR A 401 12.03 -0.81 -0.82
C TYR A 401 12.48 0.58 -0.38
N GLU A 402 13.57 0.61 0.37
CA GLU A 402 14.19 1.79 0.96
C GLU A 402 14.66 2.75 -0.13
N GLU A 403 15.23 2.25 -1.23
CA GLU A 403 15.61 3.09 -2.38
C GLU A 403 14.42 3.87 -2.95
N ALA A 404 13.24 3.24 -3.04
CA ALA A 404 12.04 3.91 -3.53
C ALA A 404 11.52 4.98 -2.55
N LEU A 405 11.58 4.73 -1.24
CA LEU A 405 11.26 5.72 -0.21
C LEU A 405 12.26 6.89 -0.18
N GLN A 406 13.52 6.65 -0.56
CA GLN A 406 14.54 7.67 -0.75
C GLN A 406 14.41 8.46 -2.08
N GLY A 407 13.27 8.33 -2.78
CA GLY A 407 12.98 9.16 -3.96
C GLY A 407 13.72 8.72 -5.23
N ARG A 408 14.24 7.49 -5.28
CA ARG A 408 14.76 6.93 -6.53
C ARG A 408 13.62 6.80 -7.56
N PRO A 409 13.89 7.00 -8.86
CA PRO A 409 12.88 6.87 -9.91
C PRO A 409 12.14 5.53 -9.84
N VAL A 410 10.82 5.59 -9.93
CA VAL A 410 9.93 4.43 -9.95
C VAL A 410 8.90 4.55 -11.08
N PHE A 411 8.46 3.41 -11.59
CA PHE A 411 7.40 3.32 -12.58
C PHE A 411 6.51 2.10 -12.32
N VAL A 412 5.27 2.15 -12.79
CA VAL A 412 4.35 1.01 -12.80
C VAL A 412 4.44 0.32 -14.16
N HIS A 413 4.48 -1.01 -14.16
CA HIS A 413 4.62 -1.87 -15.33
C HIS A 413 3.49 -2.92 -15.34
N ARG A 414 2.87 -3.20 -16.50
CA ARG A 414 1.88 -4.29 -16.65
C ARG A 414 2.34 -5.31 -17.68
N TYR A 415 2.39 -6.58 -17.27
CA TYR A 415 2.78 -7.69 -18.14
C TYR A 415 1.69 -8.07 -19.14
N ASN A 416 2.12 -8.58 -20.30
CA ASN A 416 1.24 -9.29 -21.23
C ASN A 416 1.49 -10.80 -21.11
N VAL A 417 0.41 -11.58 -21.26
CA VAL A 417 0.49 -13.04 -21.36
C VAL A 417 0.82 -13.37 -22.81
N GLY A 418 1.89 -14.14 -23.03
CA GLY A 418 2.27 -14.57 -24.38
C GLY A 418 1.25 -15.52 -24.99
N THR A 419 0.26 -14.99 -25.71
CA THR A 419 -0.75 -15.77 -26.44
C THR A 419 -0.78 -15.47 -27.94
N GLY A 420 0.28 -14.86 -28.49
CA GLY A 420 0.38 -14.44 -29.89
C GLY A 420 -0.42 -13.19 -30.30
N SER A 421 -1.34 -12.72 -29.45
CA SER A 421 -2.15 -11.53 -29.71
C SER A 421 -1.75 -10.39 -28.78
N TRP A 422 -1.11 -9.36 -29.34
CA TRP A 422 -0.86 -8.11 -28.64
C TRP A 422 -2.15 -7.26 -28.62
N TYR A 423 -2.86 -7.30 -27.50
CA TYR A 423 -3.97 -6.38 -27.27
C TYR A 423 -3.43 -5.05 -26.74
N THR A 424 -3.33 -4.06 -27.62
CA THR A 424 -3.08 -2.67 -27.22
C THR A 424 -4.34 -2.12 -26.55
N TYR A 425 -4.25 -1.82 -25.26
CA TYR A 425 -5.39 -1.32 -24.48
C TYR A 425 -5.79 0.10 -24.89
N GLN A 426 -6.91 0.23 -25.59
CA GLN A 426 -7.63 1.50 -25.71
C GLN A 426 -8.72 1.57 -24.65
N GLY A 427 -8.36 2.11 -23.49
CA GLY A 427 -9.26 2.43 -22.39
C GLY A 427 -8.80 3.72 -21.70
N HIS A 428 -9.70 4.36 -20.95
CA HIS A 428 -9.41 5.59 -20.20
C HIS A 428 -8.56 5.30 -18.95
N GLY A 429 -7.32 4.82 -19.13
CA GLY A 429 -6.36 4.86 -18.02
C GLY A 429 -5.00 4.14 -18.17
N VAL A 430 -4.75 3.36 -19.21
CA VAL A 430 -3.40 2.79 -19.44
C VAL A 430 -3.06 2.86 -20.92
N ALA A 431 -3.04 4.09 -21.45
CA ALA A 431 -2.60 4.36 -22.83
C ALA A 431 -1.11 4.01 -23.07
N THR A 432 -0.33 3.83 -21.99
CA THR A 432 1.07 3.39 -22.01
C THR A 432 1.24 2.21 -21.06
N GLN A 433 1.76 1.09 -21.55
CA GLN A 433 1.89 -0.18 -20.81
C GLN A 433 2.89 -0.11 -19.62
N ALA A 434 3.66 0.98 -19.54
CA ALA A 434 4.31 1.45 -18.33
C ALA A 434 4.04 2.96 -18.11
N GLN A 435 4.07 3.40 -16.85
CA GLN A 435 3.85 4.80 -16.45
C GLN A 435 4.81 5.21 -15.33
N GLN A 436 5.45 6.38 -15.45
CA GLN A 436 6.19 6.96 -14.33
C GLN A 436 5.24 7.22 -13.15
N CYS A 437 5.74 6.95 -11.94
CA CYS A 437 5.04 7.22 -10.69
C CYS A 437 6.02 7.88 -9.71
N ILE A 438 5.52 8.32 -8.56
CA ILE A 438 6.38 8.62 -7.40
C ILE A 438 5.78 8.08 -6.12
N VAL A 439 6.66 7.72 -5.18
CA VAL A 439 6.27 7.21 -3.87
C VAL A 439 5.65 8.34 -3.06
N HIS A 440 4.47 8.09 -2.50
CA HIS A 440 3.75 9.06 -1.69
C HIS A 440 4.02 8.89 -0.19
N GLY A 441 4.30 7.65 0.23
CA GLY A 441 4.60 7.30 1.62
C GLY A 441 4.43 5.82 1.89
N THR A 442 4.24 5.47 3.16
CA THR A 442 3.97 4.12 3.65
C THR A 442 2.62 4.04 4.36
N GLN A 443 1.98 2.87 4.32
CA GLN A 443 0.77 2.57 5.10
C GLN A 443 1.00 1.37 6.00
N TYR A 444 0.53 1.47 7.24
CA TYR A 444 0.53 0.41 8.24
C TYR A 444 -0.92 0.09 8.58
N SER A 445 -1.39 -1.10 8.22
CA SER A 445 -2.72 -1.60 8.57
C SER A 445 -2.57 -2.62 9.71
N TRP A 446 -3.24 -2.44 10.86
CA TRP A 446 -3.13 -3.37 11.98
C TRP A 446 -4.38 -4.21 12.20
N GLU A 447 -4.17 -5.50 12.46
CA GLU A 447 -5.21 -6.42 12.89
C GLU A 447 -5.39 -6.28 14.41
N GLU A 448 -6.52 -5.71 14.84
CA GLU A 448 -6.86 -5.42 16.24
C GLU A 448 -6.58 -6.62 17.20
N ARG A 449 -6.85 -7.84 16.73
CA ARG A 449 -6.92 -9.06 17.54
C ARG A 449 -5.60 -9.78 17.73
N THR A 450 -4.81 -9.88 16.66
CA THR A 450 -3.48 -10.50 16.70
C THR A 450 -2.40 -9.47 17.05
N ARG A 451 -2.74 -8.18 17.00
CA ARG A 451 -1.83 -7.02 17.09
C ARG A 451 -0.74 -7.00 16.02
N ALA A 452 -0.82 -7.89 15.02
CA ALA A 452 0.01 -7.87 13.84
C ALA A 452 -0.32 -6.65 12.96
N HIS A 453 0.60 -6.30 12.07
CA HIS A 453 0.39 -5.28 11.05
C HIS A 453 0.87 -5.79 9.69
N ALA A 454 0.25 -5.27 8.64
CA ALA A 454 0.75 -5.31 7.28
C ALA A 454 1.29 -3.92 6.93
N THR A 455 2.37 -3.89 6.14
CA THR A 455 2.99 -2.66 5.64
C THR A 455 2.85 -2.62 4.14
N ALA A 456 2.55 -1.44 3.59
CA ALA A 456 2.41 -1.19 2.16
C ALA A 456 3.16 0.09 1.75
N LEU A 457 3.68 0.12 0.53
CA LEU A 457 4.06 1.38 -0.12
C LEU A 457 2.81 2.01 -0.73
N LEU A 458 2.76 3.34 -0.72
CA LEU A 458 1.77 4.14 -1.43
C LEU A 458 2.46 4.92 -2.53
N TRP A 459 1.87 4.98 -3.73
CA TRP A 459 2.39 5.77 -4.86
C TRP A 459 1.25 6.40 -5.67
N ARG A 460 1.61 7.34 -6.55
CA ARG A 460 0.67 7.95 -7.50
C ARG A 460 1.30 8.02 -8.89
N THR A 461 0.47 8.00 -9.92
CA THR A 461 0.91 7.97 -11.34
C THR A 461 0.79 9.36 -11.96
N VAL A 462 1.35 9.59 -13.16
CA VAL A 462 1.15 10.87 -13.87
C VAL A 462 -0.34 11.19 -14.12
N ARG A 463 -1.16 10.15 -14.21
CA ARG A 463 -2.61 10.22 -14.26
C ARG A 463 -3.18 9.47 -13.05
N ASP A 464 -3.72 10.21 -12.09
CA ASP A 464 -4.33 9.66 -10.86
C ASP A 464 -5.83 9.37 -11.03
N THR A 465 -6.39 9.80 -12.17
CA THR A 465 -7.70 9.44 -12.75
C THR A 465 -7.78 7.96 -13.11
N ASP A 466 -6.61 7.37 -13.41
CA ASP A 466 -6.49 6.07 -14.06
C ASP A 466 -6.62 4.94 -13.01
N SER A 467 -7.85 4.76 -12.54
CA SER A 467 -8.32 3.67 -11.69
C SER A 467 -8.06 2.34 -12.39
N VAL A 468 -7.27 1.45 -11.78
CA VAL A 468 -7.18 0.07 -12.28
C VAL A 468 -8.37 -0.68 -11.71
N GLN A 469 -9.50 -0.56 -12.41
CA GLN A 469 -10.62 -1.46 -12.22
C GLN A 469 -10.12 -2.88 -12.57
N ARG A 470 -10.37 -3.83 -11.65
CA ARG A 470 -9.87 -5.22 -11.54
C ARG A 470 -8.51 -5.40 -10.89
N ALA A 471 -8.37 -6.59 -10.34
CA ALA A 471 -7.22 -7.14 -9.63
C ALA A 471 -5.92 -6.89 -10.39
N SER A 472 -5.19 -5.86 -9.94
CA SER A 472 -4.10 -5.29 -10.70
C SER A 472 -2.83 -6.13 -10.59
N GLY A 473 -2.54 -6.91 -11.63
CA GLY A 473 -1.25 -7.59 -11.83
C GLY A 473 -0.09 -6.63 -12.12
N SER A 474 -0.29 -5.32 -11.98
CA SER A 474 0.74 -4.31 -12.20
C SER A 474 1.82 -4.36 -11.13
N VAL A 475 3.06 -4.23 -11.58
CA VAL A 475 4.27 -4.29 -10.75
C VAL A 475 4.82 -2.87 -10.59
N LEU A 476 5.05 -2.44 -9.36
CA LEU A 476 5.85 -1.25 -9.06
C LEU A 476 7.33 -1.62 -9.24
N CYS A 477 8.02 -0.86 -10.09
CA CYS A 477 9.40 -1.10 -10.48
C CYS A 477 10.29 0.09 -10.11
N LEU A 478 11.52 -0.20 -9.72
CA LEU A 478 12.60 0.73 -9.41
C LEU A 478 13.51 0.87 -10.64
N GLY A 479 13.70 2.11 -11.10
CA GLY A 479 14.44 2.46 -12.32
C GLY A 479 13.72 3.54 -13.15
N GLU A 480 14.32 3.90 -14.29
CA GLU A 480 13.73 4.83 -15.26
C GLU A 480 13.23 4.08 -16.50
N LEU A 481 12.21 4.61 -17.17
CA LEU A 481 11.62 3.99 -18.37
C LEU A 481 12.60 3.87 -19.55
N GLN A 482 13.64 4.70 -19.58
CA GLN A 482 14.72 4.69 -20.57
C GLN A 482 15.84 3.67 -20.28
N HIS A 483 15.84 2.96 -19.14
CA HIS A 483 16.86 1.95 -18.84
C HIS A 483 16.59 0.62 -19.55
N GLU A 484 17.62 -0.18 -19.85
CA GLU A 484 17.45 -1.53 -20.40
C GLU A 484 16.79 -2.48 -19.37
N THR A 485 17.08 -2.27 -18.09
CA THR A 485 16.63 -3.14 -16.99
C THR A 485 16.07 -2.35 -15.82
N ALA A 486 15.19 -3.01 -15.06
CA ALA A 486 14.60 -2.49 -13.84
C ALA A 486 14.49 -3.60 -12.77
N ARG A 487 14.17 -3.19 -11.55
CA ARG A 487 14.03 -4.07 -10.38
C ARG A 487 12.59 -4.02 -9.87
N ALA A 488 11.94 -5.17 -9.67
CA ALA A 488 10.59 -5.22 -9.11
C ALA A 488 10.62 -4.86 -7.62
N LEU A 489 9.58 -4.19 -7.12
CA LEU A 489 9.38 -3.96 -5.70
C LEU A 489 8.22 -4.82 -5.18
N LEU A 490 7.02 -4.57 -5.70
CA LEU A 490 5.76 -5.17 -5.22
C LEU A 490 4.64 -5.02 -6.25
N PHE A 491 3.49 -5.63 -5.97
CA PHE A 491 2.30 -5.62 -6.83
C PHE A 491 1.31 -4.54 -6.38
N GLN A 492 0.47 -4.04 -7.28
CA GLN A 492 -0.65 -3.17 -6.92
C GLN A 492 -1.81 -3.99 -6.35
N ASN A 493 -2.00 -3.96 -5.03
CA ASN A 493 -3.08 -4.70 -4.38
C ASN A 493 -4.37 -3.88 -4.23
N PHE A 494 -4.23 -2.58 -3.93
CA PHE A 494 -5.37 -1.71 -3.60
C PHE A 494 -5.18 -0.29 -4.13
N GLN A 495 -6.25 0.49 -4.05
CA GLN A 495 -6.24 1.92 -4.31
C GLN A 495 -7.18 2.65 -3.35
N GLY A 496 -6.98 3.95 -3.17
CA GLY A 496 -7.82 4.77 -2.31
C GLY A 496 -8.01 6.19 -2.88
N PRO A 497 -9.14 6.84 -2.63
CA PRO A 497 -9.37 8.21 -3.08
C PRO A 497 -8.51 9.18 -2.28
N LEU A 498 -7.94 10.19 -2.96
CA LEU A 498 -7.29 11.33 -2.29
C LEU A 498 -8.33 12.31 -1.69
N MET A 499 -9.61 12.10 -1.96
CA MET A 499 -10.75 12.95 -1.61
C MET A 499 -11.69 12.33 -0.54
N ALA A 500 -11.16 11.60 0.44
CA ALA A 500 -11.97 10.89 1.43
C ALA A 500 -12.68 11.82 2.44
N SER A 501 -13.89 12.30 2.11
CA SER A 501 -14.76 12.99 3.08
C SER A 501 -16.25 12.69 2.87
N ASP A 502 -17.00 12.53 3.96
CA ASP A 502 -18.44 12.24 4.07
C ASP A 502 -19.42 13.13 3.24
N HIS A 503 -18.92 14.17 2.57
CA HIS A 503 -19.71 15.22 1.91
C HIS A 503 -19.41 15.35 0.42
N VAL A 504 -18.70 14.38 -0.15
CA VAL A 504 -18.56 14.21 -1.58
C VAL A 504 -19.11 12.84 -1.91
N GLU A 505 -20.37 12.79 -2.37
CA GLU A 505 -20.75 11.73 -3.30
C GLU A 505 -19.79 11.87 -4.48
N ILE A 506 -18.84 10.94 -4.58
CA ILE A 506 -18.06 10.79 -5.80
C ILE A 506 -19.08 10.31 -6.82
N ASP A 507 -19.49 11.19 -7.75
CA ASP A 507 -20.24 10.76 -8.93
C ASP A 507 -19.38 9.66 -9.58
N GLU A 508 -19.93 8.45 -9.72
CA GLU A 508 -19.22 7.26 -10.22
C GLU A 508 -18.64 7.49 -11.64
N LYS A 509 -19.00 8.62 -12.27
CA LYS A 509 -18.55 9.08 -13.59
C LYS A 509 -17.43 10.13 -13.60
N GLU A 510 -17.08 10.78 -12.49
CA GLU A 510 -15.96 11.74 -12.46
C GLU A 510 -14.70 11.08 -11.91
N ASP A 511 -13.66 10.99 -12.76
CA ASP A 511 -12.36 10.39 -12.45
C ASP A 511 -11.67 11.07 -11.25
N SER A 512 -12.00 10.59 -10.04
CA SER A 512 -11.49 11.16 -8.80
C SER A 512 -10.04 10.75 -8.58
N PRO A 513 -9.15 11.70 -8.25
CA PRO A 513 -7.72 11.42 -8.10
C PRO A 513 -7.49 10.42 -6.96
N SER A 514 -6.73 9.37 -7.26
CA SER A 514 -6.50 8.22 -6.39
C SER A 514 -5.01 8.00 -6.12
N PHE A 515 -4.70 7.35 -5.00
CA PHE A 515 -3.40 6.75 -4.76
C PHE A 515 -3.48 5.23 -4.93
N LYS A 516 -2.37 4.63 -5.35
CA LYS A 516 -2.20 3.18 -5.53
C LYS A 516 -1.37 2.64 -4.37
N GLY A 517 -1.64 1.40 -3.96
CA GLY A 517 -0.99 0.78 -2.81
C GLY A 517 -0.75 -0.71 -3.00
N GLY A 518 0.29 -1.20 -2.34
CA GLY A 518 0.73 -2.60 -2.47
C GLY A 518 1.57 -3.03 -1.28
N PHE A 519 1.34 -4.26 -0.82
CA PHE A 519 1.93 -4.80 0.40
C PHE A 519 3.38 -5.22 0.20
N LEU A 520 4.20 -5.12 1.25
CA LEU A 520 5.56 -5.66 1.22
C LEU A 520 5.52 -7.18 1.03
N LEU A 521 6.44 -7.68 0.19
CA LEU A 521 6.41 -9.08 -0.23
C LEU A 521 7.03 -10.01 0.85
N PRO A 522 6.51 -11.24 0.98
CA PRO A 522 7.14 -12.28 1.79
C PRO A 522 8.60 -12.53 1.38
N GLN A 523 9.44 -12.91 2.34
CA GLN A 523 10.88 -13.11 2.11
C GLN A 523 11.17 -14.12 0.96
N GLU A 524 10.47 -15.25 0.95
CA GLU A 524 10.56 -16.28 -0.11
C GLU A 524 10.33 -15.73 -1.53
N ILE A 525 9.47 -14.72 -1.66
CA ILE A 525 9.20 -14.06 -2.95
C ILE A 525 10.35 -13.12 -3.31
N ARG A 526 10.90 -12.37 -2.35
CA ARG A 526 12.07 -11.50 -2.58
C ARG A 526 13.35 -12.29 -2.89
N ASP A 527 13.46 -13.51 -2.38
CA ASP A 527 14.56 -14.44 -2.65
C ASP A 527 14.33 -15.26 -3.94
N SER A 528 13.18 -15.12 -4.60
CA SER A 528 12.86 -15.80 -5.85
C SER A 528 13.50 -15.12 -7.07
N ARG A 529 13.79 -15.90 -8.11
CA ARG A 529 14.29 -15.37 -9.39
C ARG A 529 13.13 -15.00 -10.31
N ILE A 530 13.12 -13.77 -10.82
CA ILE A 530 12.15 -13.32 -11.84
C ILE A 530 12.47 -13.99 -13.19
N ILE A 531 11.44 -14.52 -13.86
CA ILE A 531 11.51 -15.10 -15.21
C ILE A 531 10.75 -14.20 -16.18
N THR A 532 11.50 -13.45 -17.00
CA THR A 532 10.98 -12.77 -18.19
C THR A 532 11.55 -13.39 -19.45
N ALA A 533 10.73 -13.59 -20.49
CA ALA A 533 11.24 -13.95 -21.81
C ALA A 533 12.17 -12.85 -22.35
N LYS A 534 13.31 -13.21 -22.96
CA LYS A 534 14.26 -12.23 -23.51
C LYS A 534 13.70 -11.55 -24.77
N TYR A 535 13.15 -12.35 -25.68
CA TYR A 535 12.32 -11.97 -26.81
C TYR A 535 11.34 -13.13 -27.06
N VAL A 536 10.18 -12.85 -27.64
CA VAL A 536 9.33 -13.88 -28.24
C VAL A 536 9.11 -13.48 -29.68
N HIS A 537 9.55 -14.31 -30.62
CA HIS A 537 9.29 -14.08 -32.03
C HIS A 537 7.82 -14.45 -32.32
N PRO A 538 7.14 -13.78 -33.26
CA PRO A 538 5.79 -14.17 -33.66
C PRO A 538 5.66 -15.66 -34.07
N GLU A 539 6.73 -16.22 -34.63
CA GLU A 539 6.89 -17.64 -34.99
C GLU A 539 6.72 -18.62 -33.81
N ASP A 540 7.06 -18.21 -32.59
CA ASP A 540 7.00 -19.05 -31.38
C ASP A 540 5.55 -19.36 -30.97
N PHE A 541 4.57 -18.60 -31.48
CA PHE A 541 3.14 -18.74 -31.18
C PHE A 541 2.40 -19.65 -32.15
N ARG A 542 3.02 -20.74 -32.63
CA ARG A 542 2.28 -21.82 -33.28
C ARG A 542 1.36 -22.49 -32.26
N THR A 543 0.11 -22.02 -32.21
CA THR A 543 -1.01 -22.75 -31.60
C THR A 543 -0.96 -24.20 -32.09
N PRO A 544 -1.20 -25.20 -31.22
CA PRO A 544 -1.32 -26.58 -31.66
C PRO A 544 -2.42 -26.64 -32.70
N GLN A 545 -2.06 -26.88 -33.97
CA GLN A 545 -3.06 -27.12 -35.00
C GLN A 545 -3.88 -28.32 -34.54
N ARG A 546 -5.21 -28.16 -34.50
CA ARG A 546 -6.13 -29.29 -34.41
C ARG A 546 -5.74 -30.25 -35.52
N SER A 547 -5.33 -31.46 -35.15
CA SER A 547 -5.09 -32.54 -36.11
C SER A 547 -6.42 -32.90 -36.78
N SER A 548 -6.69 -32.28 -37.92
CA SER A 548 -7.89 -32.50 -38.73
C SER A 548 -7.78 -33.83 -39.47
N ASN A 549 -7.94 -34.93 -38.73
CA ASN A 549 -8.23 -36.24 -39.30
C ASN A 549 -9.66 -36.25 -39.86
N SER A 550 -9.80 -35.79 -41.09
CA SER A 550 -10.97 -36.08 -41.92
C SER A 550 -10.57 -36.02 -43.39
N GLY A 551 -10.01 -37.12 -43.90
CA GLY A 551 -9.85 -37.31 -45.33
C GLY A 551 -11.21 -37.52 -45.98
N VAL A 552 -11.68 -36.52 -46.74
CA VAL A 552 -12.80 -36.66 -47.68
C VAL A 552 -12.34 -36.03 -49.00
N PRO A 553 -12.18 -36.79 -50.08
CA PRO A 553 -11.80 -36.23 -51.37
C PRO A 553 -13.01 -35.52 -51.98
N MET A 554 -13.00 -34.18 -51.98
CA MET A 554 -14.07 -33.42 -52.63
C MET A 554 -13.85 -33.37 -54.14
N GLN A 555 -14.76 -33.99 -54.87
CA GLN A 555 -14.73 -34.13 -56.32
C GLN A 555 -14.93 -32.75 -56.99
N GLN A 556 -14.03 -32.39 -57.91
CA GLN A 556 -14.21 -31.17 -58.70
C GLN A 556 -15.37 -31.33 -59.68
N HIS A 557 -16.36 -30.44 -59.60
CA HIS A 557 -17.23 -30.09 -60.71
C HIS A 557 -17.12 -28.58 -60.92
N GLY A 558 -16.63 -28.18 -62.09
CA GLY A 558 -16.66 -26.79 -62.50
C GLY A 558 -18.05 -26.41 -63.00
N MET A 559 -18.40 -25.14 -62.88
CA MET A 559 -19.31 -24.50 -63.82
C MET A 559 -18.88 -23.06 -64.06
N THR A 560 -18.86 -22.71 -65.34
CA THR A 560 -18.53 -21.41 -65.90
C THR A 560 -19.68 -20.43 -65.70
N VAL A 561 -19.37 -19.17 -65.37
CA VAL A 561 -19.87 -17.98 -66.06
C VAL A 561 -18.69 -17.03 -66.22
#